data_AF-A0A6I1EJJ7-F1
#
_entry.id   AF-A0A6I1EJJ7-F1
#
_cell.length_a   1.000
_cell.length_b   1.000
_cell.length_c   1.000
_cell.angle_alpha   90.00
_cell.angle_beta   90.00
_cell.angle_gamma   90.00
#
_symmetry.space_group_name_H-M   'P 1'
#
loop_
_entity.id
_entity.type
_entity.pdbx_description
1 polymer ?
#
loop_
_entity_poly.entity_id
_entity_poly.type
_entity_poly.pdbx_seq_one_letter_code
_entity_poly.pdbx_strand_id
1 'polypeptide(L)'
;MPTVKPYHQTIKDCAVCHTEENAVAGNKFVVPSDKTCMGCHGDYKAMAEKTKNLPEPNPHWSNHYGSGLSCTACHREHSQSKVYCNECHEFSYKIK
;
A
#
# COMPACT_ATOMS: atom_id res chain seq x y z
N MET A 1 -17.23 -12.29 -2.80
CA MET A 1 -16.82 -10.93 -2.41
C MET A 1 -15.30 -10.91 -2.31
N PRO A 2 -14.63 -9.81 -2.69
CA PRO A 2 -13.18 -9.67 -2.51
C PRO A 2 -12.80 -9.90 -1.05
N THR A 3 -11.78 -10.72 -0.79
CA THR A 3 -11.34 -11.01 0.58
C THR A 3 -10.46 -9.87 1.10
N VAL A 4 -10.68 -9.47 2.35
CA VAL A 4 -9.82 -8.53 3.09
C VAL A 4 -8.83 -9.37 3.90
N LYS A 5 -7.57 -8.93 3.95
CA LYS A 5 -6.49 -9.60 4.66
C LYS A 5 -6.65 -9.50 6.17
N PRO A 6 -6.08 -10.44 6.95
CA PRO A 6 -6.30 -10.53 8.39
C PRO A 6 -6.13 -9.23 9.17
N TYR A 7 -5.13 -8.43 8.81
CA TYR A 7 -4.82 -7.17 9.49
C TYR A 7 -5.82 -6.02 9.24
N HIS A 8 -6.72 -6.15 8.26
CA HIS A 8 -7.82 -5.20 8.01
C HIS A 8 -9.20 -5.82 8.22
N GLN A 9 -9.32 -7.07 8.70
CA GLN A 9 -10.62 -7.74 8.89
C GLN A 9 -11.57 -7.06 9.89
N THR A 10 -11.06 -6.18 10.75
CA THR A 10 -11.88 -5.38 11.66
C THR A 10 -12.62 -4.26 10.92
N ILE A 11 -12.18 -3.89 9.72
CA ILE A 11 -12.82 -2.92 8.84
C ILE A 11 -13.93 -3.65 8.07
N LYS A 12 -15.17 -3.52 8.56
CA LYS A 12 -16.35 -4.15 7.95
C LYS A 12 -17.02 -3.28 6.89
N ASP A 13 -16.73 -1.98 6.89
CA ASP A 13 -17.28 -1.04 5.93
C ASP A 13 -16.27 -0.80 4.80
N CYS A 14 -16.65 -1.20 3.59
CA CYS A 14 -15.84 -1.00 2.39
C CYS A 14 -15.56 0.48 2.13
N ALA A 15 -16.45 1.39 2.58
CA ALA A 15 -16.32 2.83 2.39
C ALA A 15 -15.10 3.43 3.12
N VAL A 16 -14.51 2.70 4.06
CA VAL A 16 -13.27 3.11 4.74
C VAL A 16 -12.10 3.22 3.75
N CYS A 17 -12.05 2.34 2.75
CA CYS A 17 -11.03 2.40 1.69
C CYS A 17 -11.58 2.96 0.38
N HIS A 18 -12.79 2.55 0.01
CA HIS A 18 -13.43 2.84 -1.26
C HIS A 18 -14.40 4.02 -1.14
N THR A 19 -13.95 5.23 -1.48
CA THR A 19 -14.74 6.46 -1.32
C THR A 19 -15.40 6.88 -2.63
N GLU A 20 -16.43 7.73 -2.57
CA GLU A 20 -17.06 8.23 -3.79
C GLU A 20 -16.11 9.08 -4.63
N GLU A 21 -15.17 9.80 -4.00
CA GLU A 21 -14.15 10.59 -4.68
C GLU A 21 -13.19 9.73 -5.52
N ASN A 22 -13.00 8.46 -5.16
CA ASN A 22 -12.14 7.57 -5.92
C ASN A 22 -12.89 6.76 -6.98
N ALA A 23 -14.23 6.79 -7.01
CA ALA A 23 -15.03 6.00 -7.93
C ALA A 23 -14.76 6.37 -9.42
N VAL A 24 -14.62 5.36 -10.27
CA VAL A 24 -14.41 5.54 -11.72
C VAL A 24 -15.54 4.87 -12.50
N ALA A 25 -16.15 5.60 -13.43
CA ALA A 25 -17.26 5.12 -14.26
C ALA A 25 -18.41 4.48 -13.43
N GLY A 26 -18.69 5.04 -12.25
CA GLY A 26 -19.71 4.55 -11.33
C GLY A 26 -19.30 3.33 -10.49
N ASN A 27 -18.11 2.75 -10.69
CA ASN A 27 -17.59 1.70 -9.83
C ASN A 27 -16.97 2.31 -8.56
N LYS A 28 -17.62 2.08 -7.41
CA LYS A 28 -17.12 2.52 -6.10
C LYS A 28 -15.96 1.67 -5.59
N PHE A 29 -15.76 0.44 -6.11
CA PHE A 29 -14.72 -0.49 -5.64
C PHE A 29 -13.48 -0.49 -6.53
N VAL A 30 -12.96 0.69 -6.84
CA VAL A 30 -11.68 0.83 -7.56
C VAL A 30 -10.52 0.96 -6.60
N VAL A 31 -9.29 0.85 -7.11
CA VAL A 31 -8.07 0.97 -6.30
C VAL A 31 -8.10 2.30 -5.54
N PRO A 32 -8.00 2.28 -4.20
CA PRO A 32 -8.12 3.48 -3.41
C PRO A 32 -6.92 4.42 -3.61
N SER A 33 -7.14 5.71 -3.35
CA SER A 33 -6.05 6.68 -3.30
C SER A 33 -5.12 6.36 -2.14
N ASP A 34 -3.81 6.54 -2.35
CA ASP A 34 -2.80 6.48 -1.30
C ASP A 34 -3.16 7.36 -0.08
N LYS A 35 -3.86 8.48 -0.29
CA LYS A 35 -4.32 9.36 0.80
C LYS A 35 -5.18 8.62 1.83
N THR A 36 -5.98 7.66 1.38
CA THR A 36 -6.82 6.85 2.27
C THR A 36 -5.96 5.96 3.17
N CYS A 37 -4.90 5.35 2.63
CA CYS A 37 -3.93 4.57 3.39
C CYS A 37 -3.18 5.46 4.40
N MET A 38 -2.72 6.63 3.95
CA MET A 38 -1.96 7.58 4.78
C MET A 38 -2.78 8.13 5.95
N GLY A 39 -4.10 8.20 5.82
CA GLY A 39 -4.99 8.64 6.91
C GLY A 39 -4.87 7.81 8.20
N CYS A 40 -4.48 6.54 8.09
CA CYS A 40 -4.26 5.66 9.24
C CYS A 40 -2.79 5.27 9.44
N HIS A 41 -2.04 5.06 8.35
CA HIS A 41 -0.68 4.55 8.44
C HIS A 41 0.37 5.67 8.59
N GLY A 42 0.10 6.88 8.07
CA GLY A 42 1.07 7.97 7.93
C GLY A 42 1.60 8.11 6.50
N ASP A 43 2.24 9.24 6.21
CA ASP A 43 2.80 9.53 4.89
C ASP A 43 4.07 8.72 4.56
N TYR A 44 4.59 8.86 3.34
CA TYR A 44 5.82 8.18 2.91
C TYR A 44 7.01 8.47 3.81
N LYS A 45 7.15 9.70 4.32
CA LYS A 45 8.26 10.07 5.20
C LYS A 45 8.16 9.33 6.53
N ALA A 46 6.96 9.25 7.12
CA ALA A 46 6.71 8.48 8.33
C ALA A 46 6.97 6.99 8.10
N MET A 47 6.58 6.43 6.95
CA MET A 47 6.82 5.01 6.63
C MET A 47 8.30 4.72 6.40
N ALA A 48 9.00 5.60 5.69
CA ALA A 48 10.44 5.53 5.52
C ALA A 48 11.16 5.55 6.88
N GLU A 49 10.79 6.45 7.78
CA GLU A 49 11.37 6.51 9.12
C GLU A 49 11.14 5.23 9.93
N LYS A 50 9.92 4.66 9.87
CA LYS A 50 9.61 3.38 10.54
C LYS A 50 10.40 2.20 9.99
N THR A 51 10.86 2.29 8.74
CA THR A 51 11.57 1.21 8.04
C THR A 51 13.04 1.50 7.79
N LYS A 52 13.59 2.58 8.36
CA LYS A 52 14.98 3.02 8.15
C LYS A 52 16.04 2.02 8.62
N ASN A 53 15.68 1.15 9.56
CA ASN A 53 16.59 0.18 10.17
C ASN A 53 16.47 -1.22 9.53
N LEU A 54 15.76 -1.36 8.41
CA LEU A 54 15.78 -2.62 7.67
C LEU A 54 17.19 -2.89 7.13
N PRO A 55 17.61 -4.16 7.05
CA PRO A 55 18.96 -4.53 6.58
C PRO A 55 19.16 -4.31 5.08
N GLU A 56 18.07 -4.13 4.34
CA GLU A 56 18.03 -3.89 2.90
C GLU A 56 17.56 -2.46 2.61
N PRO A 57 17.75 -1.93 1.39
CA PRO A 57 17.28 -0.60 1.02
C PRO A 57 15.82 -0.35 1.40
N ASN A 58 15.58 0.85 1.93
CA ASN A 58 14.29 1.20 2.50
C ASN A 58 13.16 1.13 1.43
N PRO A 59 12.17 0.24 1.59
CA PRO A 59 11.13 0.03 0.57
C PRO A 59 10.17 1.23 0.44
N HIS A 60 10.11 2.12 1.44
CA HIS A 60 9.27 3.31 1.45
C HIS A 60 10.04 4.59 1.09
N TRP A 61 11.32 4.45 0.74
CA TRP A 61 12.16 5.55 0.28
C TRP A 61 13.01 5.11 -0.91
N SER A 62 12.35 4.98 -2.07
CA SER A 62 12.99 4.46 -3.27
C SER A 62 14.03 5.44 -3.83
N ASN A 63 15.20 4.94 -4.22
CA ASN A 63 16.19 5.74 -4.93
C ASN A 63 15.74 6.13 -6.35
N HIS A 64 14.85 5.36 -6.97
CA HIS A 64 14.35 5.63 -8.32
C HIS A 64 13.10 6.51 -8.29
N TYR A 65 12.19 6.22 -7.37
CA TYR A 65 10.84 6.79 -7.38
C TYR A 65 10.57 7.74 -6.21
N GLY A 66 11.47 7.83 -5.23
CA GLY A 66 11.23 8.57 -4.00
C GLY A 66 9.93 8.11 -3.33
N SER A 67 8.98 9.05 -3.23
CA SER A 67 7.61 8.85 -2.72
C SER A 67 6.54 8.75 -3.83
N GLY A 68 6.94 8.50 -5.08
CA GLY A 68 6.05 8.50 -6.25
C GLY A 68 5.44 7.13 -6.60
N LEU A 69 5.89 6.05 -5.94
CA LEU A 69 5.29 4.72 -6.09
C LEU A 69 4.04 4.64 -5.24
N SER A 70 2.89 4.23 -5.80
CA SER A 70 1.66 4.06 -5.01
C SER A 70 1.80 2.98 -3.94
N CYS A 71 1.13 3.17 -2.79
CA CYS A 71 1.05 2.16 -1.73
C CYS A 71 0.58 0.80 -2.28
N THR A 72 -0.40 0.85 -3.18
CA THR A 72 -1.05 -0.33 -3.77
C THR A 72 -0.22 -1.05 -4.84
N ALA A 73 0.87 -0.43 -5.31
CA ALA A 73 1.83 -1.09 -6.20
C ALA A 73 2.44 -2.34 -5.54
N CYS A 74 2.68 -2.24 -4.23
CA CYS A 74 3.20 -3.33 -3.40
C CYS A 74 2.14 -3.96 -2.48
N HIS A 75 1.39 -3.12 -1.75
CA HIS A 75 0.43 -3.55 -0.73
C HIS A 75 -0.96 -3.75 -1.35
N ARG A 76 -1.24 -4.99 -1.76
CA ARG A 76 -2.52 -5.34 -2.41
C ARG A 76 -3.44 -5.99 -1.41
N GLU A 77 -4.64 -5.46 -1.22
CA GLU A 77 -5.58 -5.98 -0.20
C GLU A 77 -6.31 -7.23 -0.71
N HIS A 78 -6.94 -7.15 -1.88
CA HIS A 78 -7.75 -8.22 -2.44
C HIS A 78 -6.97 -9.23 -3.30
N SER A 79 -5.63 -9.22 -3.22
CA SER A 79 -4.76 -10.18 -3.91
C SER A 79 -3.42 -10.31 -3.19
N GLN A 80 -2.54 -11.19 -3.68
CA GLN A 80 -1.21 -11.36 -3.12
C GLN A 80 -0.40 -10.05 -3.25
N SER A 81 0.16 -9.58 -2.13
CA SER A 81 1.09 -8.45 -2.14
C SER A 81 2.40 -8.86 -2.80
N LYS A 82 3.07 -7.91 -3.44
CA LYS A 82 4.37 -8.14 -4.09
C LYS A 82 5.34 -7.02 -3.78
N VAL A 83 6.62 -7.32 -3.70
CA VAL A 83 7.66 -6.29 -3.64
C VAL A 83 7.92 -5.81 -5.06
N TYR A 84 7.40 -4.64 -5.44
CA TYR A 84 7.56 -4.13 -6.80
C TYR A 84 9.04 -3.99 -7.22
N CYS A 85 9.91 -3.65 -6.26
CA CYS A 85 11.35 -3.55 -6.50
C CYS A 85 11.96 -4.89 -6.98
N ASN A 86 11.34 -6.02 -6.63
CA ASN A 86 11.85 -7.34 -6.98
C ASN A 86 11.50 -7.79 -8.41
N GLU A 87 10.89 -6.91 -9.21
CA GLU A 87 10.84 -7.09 -10.66
C GLU A 87 12.25 -6.90 -11.28
N CYS A 88 13.15 -6.19 -10.58
CA CYS A 88 14.53 -5.94 -11.01
C CYS A 88 15.60 -6.32 -9.95
N HIS A 89 15.21 -6.47 -8.68
CA HIS A 89 16.09 -6.76 -7.55
C HIS A 89 15.68 -8.06 -6.86
N GLU A 90 16.46 -8.49 -5.86
CA GLU A 90 16.18 -9.71 -5.09
C GLU A 90 16.23 -9.42 -3.59
N PHE A 91 15.38 -8.50 -3.13
CA PHE A 91 15.26 -8.20 -1.71
C PHE A 91 14.47 -9.27 -0.96
N SER A 92 14.88 -9.54 0.27
CA SER A 92 14.33 -10.56 1.16
C SER A 92 13.25 -10.03 2.13
N TYR A 93 13.05 -8.71 2.20
CA TYR A 93 12.01 -8.15 3.07
C TYR A 93 10.60 -8.62 2.70
N LYS A 94 9.77 -8.79 3.74
CA LYS A 94 8.38 -9.24 3.63
C LYS A 94 7.43 -8.06 3.86
N ILE A 95 6.39 -8.00 3.03
CA ILE A 95 5.27 -7.08 3.25
C ILE A 95 4.50 -7.52 4.49
N LYS A 96 4.29 -6.58 5.41
CA LYS A 96 3.50 -6.74 6.63
C LYS A 96 2.12 -6.13 6.45
#